data_AF-A0A7J6B569-F1
#
_entry.id   AF-A0A7J6B569-F1
#
_cell.length_a   1.000
_cell.length_b   1.000
_cell.length_c   1.000
_cell.angle_alpha   90.00
_cell.angle_beta   90.00
_cell.angle_gamma   90.00
#
_symmetry.space_group_name_H-M   'P 1'
#
loop_
_entity.id
_entity.type
_entity.pdbx_description
1 polymer ?
#
loop_
_entity_poly.entity_id
_entity_poly.type
_entity_poly.pdbx_seq_one_letter_code
_entity_poly.pdbx_strand_id
1 'polypeptide(L)'
;MVVFNGLLKIKIIEALDLKPTAWSLRHAVGPKAQSFLLDPYIALNVDDSRVGQTSTKPKTNSPAWHDEFVAEVRDGHKIELSVFHDAPIGYDDFVANCTIQFEDLLQNGNKHFEDWIDLEPEGKVYVIIDLTGSSSEAGSFENEERVFRERMRPRKRQGAVRRRVHQVNGHKFMATYLRQPTYCSHCREFIW
;
A
#
# COMPACT_ATOMS: atom_id res chain seq x y z
N MET A 1 -21.31 -1.81 -7.28
CA MET A 1 -20.14 -2.39 -6.59
C MET A 1 -20.68 -3.15 -5.40
N VAL A 2 -20.29 -4.41 -5.22
CA VAL A 2 -20.82 -5.24 -4.12
C VAL A 2 -20.13 -4.86 -2.81
N VAL A 3 -20.89 -4.71 -1.74
CA VAL A 3 -20.35 -4.45 -0.39
C VAL A 3 -20.76 -5.53 0.58
N PHE A 4 -19.88 -5.81 1.54
CA PHE A 4 -20.13 -6.78 2.60
C PHE A 4 -20.61 -6.10 3.88
N ASN A 5 -21.70 -6.64 4.45
CA ASN A 5 -22.25 -6.26 5.74
C ASN A 5 -22.37 -7.51 6.61
N GLY A 6 -21.63 -7.56 7.73
CA GLY A 6 -21.66 -8.71 8.63
C GLY A 6 -20.38 -8.89 9.45
N LEU A 7 -20.15 -10.12 9.91
CA LEU A 7 -18.98 -10.49 10.69
C LEU A 7 -17.90 -11.08 9.78
N LEU A 8 -16.71 -10.47 9.80
CA LEU A 8 -15.48 -11.04 9.25
C LEU A 8 -14.75 -11.78 10.37
N LYS A 9 -14.45 -13.05 10.14
CA LYS A 9 -13.49 -13.82 10.93
C LYS A 9 -12.32 -14.20 10.03
N ILE A 10 -11.11 -13.80 10.38
CA ILE A 10 -9.91 -14.09 9.61
C ILE A 10 -8.81 -14.63 10.51
N LYS A 11 -8.21 -15.73 10.09
CA LYS A 11 -7.03 -16.32 10.72
C LYS A 11 -5.84 -16.20 9.78
N ILE A 12 -4.79 -15.54 10.27
CA ILE A 12 -3.53 -15.35 9.56
C ILE A 12 -2.57 -16.43 10.06
N ILE A 13 -2.28 -17.42 9.21
CA ILE A 13 -1.57 -18.63 9.64
C ILE A 13 -0.07 -18.41 9.56
N GLU A 14 0.46 -18.28 8.36
CA GLU A 14 1.88 -18.12 8.11
C GLU A 14 2.14 -17.36 6.81
N ALA A 15 3.33 -16.81 6.67
CA ALA A 15 3.84 -16.30 5.41
C ALA A 15 5.13 -17.02 5.03
N LEU A 16 5.41 -17.09 3.74
CA LEU A 16 6.63 -17.67 3.17
C LEU A 16 7.28 -16.67 2.23
N ASP A 17 8.60 -16.81 2.10
CA ASP A 17 9.42 -16.12 1.09
C ASP A 17 9.33 -14.59 1.16
N LEU A 18 9.16 -14.02 2.37
CA LEU A 18 9.17 -12.57 2.56
C LEU A 18 10.55 -12.01 2.22
N LYS A 19 10.57 -10.92 1.45
CA LYS A 19 11.81 -10.28 1.04
C LYS A 19 12.04 -8.96 1.77
N PRO A 20 13.17 -8.81 2.48
CA PRO A 20 13.56 -7.52 3.04
C PRO A 20 13.66 -6.45 1.96
N THR A 21 13.09 -5.27 2.22
CA THR A 21 13.22 -4.15 1.28
C THR A 21 14.62 -3.55 1.33
N ALA A 22 15.01 -2.84 0.26
CA ALA A 22 16.26 -2.08 0.26
C ALA A 22 16.34 -1.07 1.43
N TRP A 23 15.19 -0.56 1.87
CA TRP A 23 15.11 0.31 3.03
C TRP A 23 15.39 -0.46 4.33
N SER A 24 14.77 -1.61 4.57
CA SER A 24 15.05 -2.46 5.75
C SER A 24 16.52 -2.89 5.82
N LEU A 25 17.17 -3.09 4.67
CA LEU A 25 18.58 -3.46 4.57
C LEU A 25 19.56 -2.30 4.82
N ARG A 26 19.11 -1.04 4.91
CA ARG A 26 20.02 0.14 4.98
C ARG A 26 21.00 0.11 6.15
N HIS A 27 20.62 -0.55 7.25
CA HIS A 27 21.44 -0.70 8.45
C HIS A 27 22.18 -2.05 8.51
N ALA A 28 21.92 -2.95 7.56
CA ALA A 28 22.61 -4.23 7.47
C ALA A 28 24.01 -4.02 6.87
N VAL A 29 25.04 -4.03 7.72
CA VAL A 29 26.45 -3.86 7.30
C VAL A 29 27.17 -5.21 7.10
N GLY A 30 27.96 -5.29 6.02
CA GLY A 30 28.85 -6.42 5.72
C GLY A 30 28.20 -7.53 4.86
N PRO A 31 28.87 -8.70 4.69
CA PRO A 31 28.38 -9.80 3.86
C PRO A 31 27.06 -10.46 4.33
N LYS A 32 26.45 -9.94 5.41
CA LYS A 32 25.18 -10.38 6.00
C LYS A 32 23.94 -9.82 5.30
N ALA A 33 24.07 -8.96 4.29
CA ALA A 33 22.91 -8.47 3.53
C ALA A 33 22.12 -9.60 2.84
N GLN A 34 22.79 -10.70 2.46
CA GLN A 34 22.14 -11.89 1.89
C GLN A 34 21.38 -12.75 2.91
N SER A 35 21.59 -12.54 4.22
CA SER A 35 20.96 -13.31 5.30
C SER A 35 20.19 -12.45 6.29
N PHE A 36 19.76 -11.25 5.88
CA PHE A 36 18.92 -10.40 6.71
C PHE A 36 17.58 -11.10 6.96
N LEU A 37 17.22 -11.19 8.24
CA LEU A 37 15.99 -11.77 8.70
C LEU A 37 15.14 -10.66 9.29
N LEU A 38 13.90 -10.57 8.82
CA LEU A 38 12.93 -9.58 9.29
C LEU A 38 12.47 -9.94 10.70
N ASP A 39 11.89 -8.94 11.37
CA ASP A 39 11.00 -9.15 12.51
C ASP A 39 9.55 -8.87 12.05
N PRO A 40 8.89 -9.78 11.29
CA PRO A 40 7.65 -9.45 10.61
C PRO A 40 6.40 -9.54 11.48
N TYR A 41 5.46 -8.64 11.21
CA TYR A 41 4.04 -8.76 11.60
C TYR A 41 3.14 -8.35 10.42
N ILE A 42 1.87 -8.71 10.48
CA ILE A 42 0.84 -8.28 9.52
C ILE A 42 -0.15 -7.34 10.20
N ALA A 43 -0.38 -6.19 9.59
CA ALA A 43 -1.50 -5.30 9.87
C ALA A 43 -2.71 -5.72 9.02
N LEU A 44 -3.85 -5.92 9.66
CA LEU A 44 -5.13 -6.22 9.02
C LEU A 44 -5.97 -4.94 8.98
N ASN A 45 -6.30 -4.50 7.77
CA ASN A 45 -7.24 -3.41 7.53
C ASN A 45 -8.47 -3.91 6.78
N VAL A 46 -9.62 -3.29 7.06
CA VAL A 46 -10.81 -3.37 6.22
C VAL A 46 -11.05 -1.96 5.69
N ASP A 47 -11.05 -1.83 4.35
CA ASP A 47 -11.00 -0.55 3.65
C ASP A 47 -9.86 0.35 4.17
N ASP A 48 -10.19 1.52 4.72
CA ASP A 48 -9.22 2.47 5.28
C ASP A 48 -9.09 2.36 6.82
N SER A 49 -9.66 1.31 7.43
CA SER A 49 -9.73 1.14 8.89
C SER A 49 -8.91 -0.05 9.41
N ARG A 50 -8.04 0.20 10.39
CA ARG A 50 -7.25 -0.84 11.07
C ARG A 50 -8.15 -1.70 11.96
N VAL A 51 -8.17 -3.00 11.70
CA VAL A 51 -8.92 -4.00 12.48
C VAL A 51 -8.03 -4.70 13.50
N GLY A 52 -6.80 -5.04 13.12
CA GLY A 52 -5.92 -5.82 13.97
C GLY A 52 -4.47 -5.83 13.51
N GLN A 53 -3.63 -6.49 14.30
CA GLN A 53 -2.23 -6.74 13.99
C GLN A 53 -1.82 -8.07 14.61
N THR A 54 -1.04 -8.86 13.87
CA THR A 54 -0.45 -10.09 14.42
C THR A 54 0.68 -9.79 15.40
N SER A 55 1.07 -10.80 16.16
CA SER A 55 2.31 -10.78 16.94
C SER A 55 3.54 -10.62 16.03
N THR A 56 4.53 -9.83 16.46
CA THR A 56 5.82 -9.78 15.75
C THR A 56 6.56 -11.11 15.94
N LYS A 57 7.05 -11.70 14.85
CA LYS A 57 7.92 -12.89 14.91
C LYS A 57 9.37 -12.46 14.71
N PRO A 58 10.30 -12.81 15.60
CA PRO A 58 11.67 -12.35 15.48
C PRO A 58 12.46 -13.16 14.45
N LYS A 59 13.31 -12.47 13.69
CA LYS A 59 14.37 -13.04 12.83
C LYS A 59 13.88 -14.16 11.94
N THR A 60 12.88 -13.89 11.10
CA THR A 60 12.39 -14.83 10.10
C THR A 60 11.83 -14.14 8.87
N ASN A 61 12.02 -14.77 7.70
CA ASN A 61 11.36 -14.40 6.44
C ASN A 61 10.21 -15.36 6.09
N SER A 62 9.95 -16.34 6.96
CA SER A 62 8.85 -17.30 6.87
C SER A 62 8.15 -17.42 8.24
N PRO A 63 7.45 -16.37 8.71
CA PRO A 63 6.80 -16.35 10.01
C PRO A 63 5.54 -17.22 10.08
N ALA A 64 5.33 -17.89 11.22
CA ALA A 64 4.07 -18.55 11.58
C ALA A 64 3.42 -17.85 12.78
N TRP A 65 2.25 -17.24 12.56
CA TRP A 65 1.49 -16.47 13.55
C TRP A 65 0.38 -17.29 14.19
N HIS A 66 -0.51 -17.88 13.37
CA HIS A 66 -1.77 -18.50 13.79
C HIS A 66 -2.69 -17.55 14.58
N ASP A 67 -2.58 -16.24 14.34
CA ASP A 67 -3.39 -15.21 15.01
C ASP A 67 -4.77 -15.10 14.33
N GLU A 68 -5.82 -14.93 15.14
CA GLU A 68 -7.21 -14.88 14.70
C GLU A 68 -7.85 -13.53 15.07
N PHE A 69 -8.58 -12.93 14.13
CA PHE A 69 -9.27 -11.66 14.28
C PHE A 69 -10.75 -11.82 13.92
N VAL A 70 -11.60 -11.12 14.68
CA VAL A 70 -13.04 -11.06 14.43
C VAL A 70 -13.46 -9.60 14.44
N ALA A 71 -14.17 -9.16 13.40
CA ALA A 71 -14.60 -7.78 13.26
C ALA A 71 -15.98 -7.67 12.62
N GLU A 72 -16.78 -6.72 13.10
CA GLU A 72 -18.00 -6.30 12.43
C GLU A 72 -17.63 -5.36 11.28
N VAL A 73 -18.08 -5.69 10.07
CA VAL A 73 -17.83 -4.95 8.83
C VAL A 73 -19.14 -4.36 8.35
N ARG A 74 -19.10 -3.06 8.02
CA ARG A 74 -20.21 -2.31 7.45
C ARG A 74 -19.77 -1.65 6.16
N ASP A 75 -20.53 -1.87 5.10
CA ASP A 75 -20.25 -1.40 3.74
C ASP A 75 -18.80 -1.68 3.30
N GLY A 76 -18.28 -2.86 3.65
CA GLY A 76 -16.89 -3.24 3.40
C GLY A 76 -16.64 -3.60 1.94
N HIS A 77 -15.54 -3.09 1.36
CA HIS A 77 -15.17 -3.34 -0.04
C HIS A 77 -13.97 -4.30 -0.14
N LYS A 78 -12.95 -4.09 0.68
CA LYS A 78 -11.71 -4.87 0.64
C LYS A 78 -11.11 -5.15 2.01
N ILE A 79 -10.37 -6.25 2.08
CA ILE A 79 -9.44 -6.57 3.15
C ILE A 79 -8.04 -6.27 2.64
N GLU A 80 -7.22 -5.59 3.43
CA GLU A 80 -5.80 -5.38 3.14
C GLU A 80 -4.96 -6.01 4.25
N LEU A 81 -4.00 -6.84 3.83
CA LEU A 81 -2.97 -7.42 4.71
C LEU A 81 -1.65 -6.78 4.34
N SER A 82 -1.07 -6.01 5.26
CA SER A 82 0.21 -5.34 5.05
C SER A 82 1.26 -5.90 6.00
N VAL A 83 2.33 -6.45 5.43
CA VAL A 83 3.50 -6.95 6.16
C VAL A 83 4.44 -5.79 6.46
N PHE A 84 4.89 -5.72 7.71
CA PHE A 84 5.88 -4.76 8.17
C PHE A 84 7.01 -5.45 8.92
N HIS A 85 8.19 -4.84 8.87
CA HIS A 85 9.31 -5.15 9.75
C HIS A 85 9.29 -4.22 10.96
N ASP A 86 9.19 -4.81 12.14
CA ASP A 86 9.25 -4.13 13.44
C ASP A 86 10.64 -3.49 13.64
N ALA A 87 10.69 -2.17 13.50
CA ALA A 87 11.94 -1.42 13.55
C ALA A 87 12.24 -1.02 15.00
N PRO A 88 13.47 -1.25 15.52
CA PRO A 88 13.79 -0.92 16.91
C PRO A 88 13.57 0.55 17.31
N ILE A 89 13.65 1.46 16.32
CA ILE A 89 13.48 2.90 16.52
C ILE A 89 12.76 3.49 15.30
N GLY A 90 11.70 4.26 15.55
CA GLY A 90 11.01 5.04 14.53
C GLY A 90 9.75 4.35 14.04
N TYR A 91 9.46 4.53 12.75
CA TYR A 91 8.35 3.84 12.09
C TYR A 91 8.81 2.50 11.52
N ASP A 92 7.91 1.53 11.54
CA ASP A 92 8.13 0.22 10.96
C ASP A 92 8.25 0.27 9.44
N ASP A 93 9.10 -0.59 8.91
CA ASP A 93 9.41 -0.60 7.48
C ASP A 93 8.38 -1.50 6.77
N PHE A 94 7.64 -0.94 5.80
CA PHE A 94 6.77 -1.72 4.92
C PHE A 94 7.57 -2.77 4.15
N VAL A 95 7.03 -3.99 4.05
CA VAL A 95 7.66 -5.12 3.36
C VAL A 95 6.89 -5.48 2.10
N ALA A 96 5.62 -5.84 2.25
CA ALA A 96 4.75 -6.30 1.17
C ALA A 96 3.28 -6.18 1.59
N ASN A 97 2.34 -6.25 0.66
CA ASN A 97 0.92 -6.35 0.97
C ASN A 97 0.15 -7.22 -0.02
N CYS A 98 -1.06 -7.59 0.36
CA CYS A 98 -2.07 -8.06 -0.57
C CYS A 98 -3.42 -7.41 -0.26
N THR A 99 -4.27 -7.34 -1.28
CA THR A 99 -5.63 -6.83 -1.18
C THR A 99 -6.60 -7.89 -1.67
N ILE A 100 -7.63 -8.16 -0.90
CA ILE A 100 -8.67 -9.14 -1.20
C ILE A 100 -10.00 -8.38 -1.27
N GLN A 101 -10.69 -8.42 -2.40
CA GLN A 101 -12.01 -7.82 -2.50
C GLN A 101 -13.04 -8.73 -1.82
N PHE A 102 -13.97 -8.16 -1.06
CA PHE A 102 -15.10 -8.95 -0.54
C PHE A 102 -15.95 -9.53 -1.67
N GLU A 103 -16.02 -8.85 -2.82
CA GLU A 103 -16.69 -9.35 -4.01
C GLU A 103 -16.12 -10.70 -4.46
N ASP A 104 -14.79 -10.86 -4.45
CA ASP A 104 -14.11 -12.10 -4.81
C ASP A 104 -14.39 -13.23 -3.82
N LEU A 105 -14.43 -12.92 -2.52
CA LEU A 105 -14.72 -13.87 -1.45
C LEU A 105 -16.18 -14.35 -1.46
N LEU A 106 -17.10 -13.53 -1.95
CA LEU A 106 -18.53 -13.82 -1.96
C LEU A 106 -18.98 -14.53 -3.25
N GLN A 107 -18.07 -14.76 -4.20
CA GLN A 107 -18.37 -15.49 -5.43
C GLN A 107 -18.90 -16.90 -5.11
N ASN A 108 -19.93 -17.33 -5.83
CA ASN A 108 -20.55 -18.66 -5.70
C ASN A 108 -21.24 -18.96 -4.35
N GLY A 109 -21.41 -17.96 -3.47
CA GLY A 109 -22.09 -18.12 -2.19
C GLY A 109 -21.28 -18.89 -1.14
N ASN A 110 -20.01 -19.17 -1.41
CA ASN A 110 -19.12 -19.74 -0.40
C ASN A 110 -18.74 -18.63 0.60
N LYS A 111 -18.95 -18.91 1.88
CA LYS A 111 -18.63 -17.99 2.98
C LYS A 111 -17.31 -18.32 3.65
N HIS A 112 -16.64 -19.36 3.18
CA HIS A 112 -15.39 -19.87 3.70
C HIS A 112 -14.33 -19.84 2.61
N PHE A 113 -13.20 -19.20 2.87
CA PHE A 113 -12.05 -19.13 1.98
C PHE A 113 -10.80 -19.58 2.73
N GLU A 114 -10.05 -20.51 2.15
CA GLU A 114 -8.81 -21.02 2.71
C GLU A 114 -7.83 -21.26 1.55
N ASP A 115 -6.84 -20.37 1.42
CA ASP A 115 -5.80 -20.49 0.39
C ASP A 115 -4.57 -19.62 0.70
N TRP A 116 -3.51 -19.83 -0.10
CA TRP A 116 -2.37 -18.94 -0.22
C TRP A 116 -2.73 -17.73 -1.07
N ILE A 117 -2.28 -16.56 -0.63
CA ILE A 117 -2.44 -15.30 -1.35
C ILE A 117 -1.05 -14.71 -1.56
N ASP A 118 -0.73 -14.40 -2.81
CA ASP A 118 0.52 -13.76 -3.17
C ASP A 118 0.58 -12.34 -2.61
N LEU A 119 1.74 -12.00 -2.06
CA LEU A 119 2.06 -10.66 -1.58
C LEU A 119 2.85 -9.91 -2.66
N GLU A 120 2.56 -8.62 -2.82
CA GLU A 120 3.34 -7.73 -3.67
C GLU A 120 4.33 -6.92 -2.82
N PRO A 121 5.62 -6.85 -3.19
CA PRO A 121 6.21 -7.34 -4.44
C PRO A 121 6.58 -8.84 -4.44
N GLU A 122 6.85 -9.43 -3.28
CA GLU A 122 7.31 -10.82 -3.16
C GLU A 122 6.80 -11.46 -1.85
N GLY A 123 6.63 -12.79 -1.88
CA GLY A 123 6.16 -13.60 -0.77
C GLY A 123 4.70 -14.03 -0.93
N LYS A 124 4.21 -14.82 0.02
CA LYS A 124 2.80 -15.23 0.08
C LYS A 124 2.37 -15.48 1.50
N VAL A 125 1.07 -15.33 1.78
CA VAL A 125 0.47 -15.54 3.10
C VAL A 125 -0.66 -16.55 3.01
N TYR A 126 -0.73 -17.47 3.95
CA TYR A 126 -1.82 -18.44 4.08
C TYR A 126 -2.86 -17.91 5.07
N VAL A 127 -4.12 -17.83 4.63
CA VAL A 127 -5.22 -17.29 5.43
C VAL A 127 -6.44 -18.19 5.38
N ILE A 128 -7.21 -18.17 6.47
CA ILE A 128 -8.56 -18.73 6.53
C ILE A 128 -9.52 -17.60 6.83
N ILE A 129 -10.55 -17.43 6.02
CA ILE A 129 -11.54 -16.35 6.12
C ILE A 129 -12.94 -16.97 6.16
N ASP A 130 -13.70 -16.63 7.21
CA ASP A 130 -15.11 -16.95 7.35
C ASP A 130 -15.94 -15.67 7.39
N LEU A 131 -16.94 -15.58 6.51
CA LEU A 131 -17.84 -14.43 6.37
C LEU A 131 -19.26 -14.79 6.83
N THR A 132 -19.74 -14.15 7.89
CA THR A 132 -21.12 -14.29 8.35
C THR A 132 -21.90 -13.00 8.12
N GLY A 133 -22.59 -12.91 6.98
CA GLY A 133 -23.35 -11.71 6.63
C GLY A 133 -24.07 -11.81 5.29
N SER A 134 -24.33 -10.65 4.71
CA SER A 134 -24.96 -10.46 3.41
C SER A 134 -24.16 -9.50 2.54
N SER A 135 -24.13 -9.76 1.24
CA SER A 135 -23.78 -8.74 0.25
C SER A 135 -24.99 -7.86 -0.04
N SER A 136 -24.74 -6.57 -0.25
CA SER A 136 -25.69 -5.66 -0.89
C SER A 136 -25.03 -5.00 -2.08
N GLU A 137 -25.83 -4.65 -3.10
CA GLU A 137 -25.34 -3.71 -4.10
C GLU A 137 -25.16 -2.37 -3.40
N ALA A 138 -23.94 -1.85 -3.37
CA ALA A 138 -23.75 -0.45 -3.01
C ALA A 138 -24.58 0.36 -4.01
N GLY A 139 -25.56 1.11 -3.51
CA GLY A 139 -26.23 2.13 -4.31
C GLY A 139 -25.16 2.94 -5.02
N SER A 140 -25.39 3.29 -6.29
CA SER A 140 -24.45 3.95 -7.17
C SER A 140 -23.91 5.25 -6.55
N PHE A 141 -22.92 5.13 -5.68
CA PHE A 141 -21.97 6.18 -5.43
C PHE A 141 -21.08 6.10 -6.64
N GLU A 142 -21.39 6.97 -7.61
CA GLU A 142 -20.47 7.34 -8.66
C GLU A 142 -19.07 7.37 -8.07
N ASN A 143 -18.15 6.71 -8.77
CA ASN A 143 -16.71 6.88 -8.61
C ASN A 143 -16.40 8.38 -8.43
N GLU A 144 -16.43 8.88 -7.19
CA GLU A 144 -15.50 9.90 -6.78
C GLU A 144 -14.18 9.16 -6.64
N GLU A 145 -13.63 8.80 -7.82
CA GLU A 145 -12.22 8.96 -8.08
C GLU A 145 -11.79 10.15 -7.22
N ARG A 146 -10.93 9.90 -6.23
CA ARG A 146 -10.39 10.94 -5.35
C ARG A 146 -9.48 11.83 -6.18
N VAL A 147 -10.02 12.47 -7.22
CA VAL A 147 -9.51 13.68 -7.82
C VAL A 147 -9.52 14.66 -6.68
N PHE A 148 -8.33 15.13 -6.34
CA PHE A 148 -8.12 16.20 -5.37
C PHE A 148 -9.08 17.38 -5.65
N ARG A 149 -10.23 17.38 -4.99
CA ARG A 149 -11.14 18.53 -4.94
C ARG A 149 -10.61 19.42 -3.84
N GLU A 150 -9.75 20.37 -4.23
CA GLU A 150 -9.22 21.41 -3.36
C GLU A 150 -10.38 22.12 -2.64
N ARG A 151 -10.61 21.78 -1.37
CA ARG A 151 -11.59 22.45 -0.53
C ARG A 151 -11.16 23.91 -0.40
N MET A 152 -11.90 24.81 -1.06
CA MET A 152 -11.79 26.25 -0.89
C MET A 152 -12.13 26.63 0.57
N ARG A 153 -11.11 26.65 1.44
CA ARG A 153 -11.06 27.54 2.60
C ARG A 153 -9.70 28.24 2.59
N PRO A 154 -9.67 29.57 2.77
CA PRO A 154 -8.50 30.38 2.47
C PRO A 154 -7.46 30.26 3.58
N ARG A 155 -6.67 29.19 3.57
CA ARG A 155 -5.35 29.23 4.20
C ARG A 155 -4.45 30.00 3.24
N LYS A 156 -4.22 31.28 3.55
CA LYS A 156 -3.17 32.10 2.92
C LYS A 156 -1.83 31.35 2.96
N ARG A 157 -1.55 30.59 1.91
CA ARG A 157 -0.18 30.27 1.49
C ARG A 157 0.09 31.21 0.33
N GLN A 158 0.98 32.15 0.59
CA GLN A 158 1.40 33.17 -0.37
C GLN A 158 1.90 32.49 -1.65
N GLY A 159 1.59 33.10 -2.79
CA GLY A 159 1.56 32.47 -4.10
C GLY A 159 2.84 31.73 -4.48
N ALA A 160 2.69 30.44 -4.76
CA ALA A 160 3.58 29.78 -5.70
C ALA A 160 3.22 30.30 -7.09
N VAL A 161 4.01 31.25 -7.60
CA VAL A 161 3.89 31.72 -8.98
C VAL A 161 4.12 30.51 -9.90
N ARG A 162 3.06 30.02 -10.56
CA ARG A 162 3.18 29.03 -11.64
C ARG A 162 3.98 29.68 -12.77
N ARG A 163 5.28 29.41 -12.83
CA ARG A 163 6.15 29.88 -13.92
C ARG A 163 5.79 29.12 -15.19
N ARG A 164 5.72 29.83 -16.32
CA ARG A 164 5.40 29.22 -17.62
C ARG A 164 6.60 28.35 -18.06
N VAL A 165 6.31 27.10 -18.39
CA VAL A 165 7.29 26.14 -18.91
C VAL A 165 7.08 26.06 -20.42
N HIS A 166 8.15 26.24 -21.19
CA HIS A 166 8.15 26.19 -22.64
C HIS A 166 8.88 24.93 -23.10
N GLN A 167 8.37 24.28 -24.14
CA GLN A 167 9.06 23.15 -24.76
C GLN A 167 9.75 23.61 -26.04
N VAL A 168 11.07 23.45 -26.13
CA VAL A 168 11.90 23.78 -27.30
C VAL A 168 12.77 22.57 -27.64
N ASN A 169 12.77 22.10 -28.89
CA ASN A 169 13.49 20.91 -29.35
C ASN A 169 13.29 19.68 -28.44
N GLY A 170 12.07 19.47 -27.93
CA GLY A 170 11.72 18.36 -27.05
C GLY A 170 12.03 18.57 -25.57
N HIS A 171 12.72 19.65 -25.19
CA HIS A 171 13.13 19.95 -23.81
C HIS A 171 12.25 21.00 -23.14
N LYS A 172 11.93 20.81 -21.84
CA LYS A 172 11.08 21.71 -21.05
C LYS A 172 11.93 22.72 -20.26
N PHE A 173 11.82 24.00 -20.59
CA PHE A 173 12.55 25.10 -19.96
C PHE A 173 11.61 26.02 -19.19
N MET A 174 12.07 26.54 -18.05
CA MET A 174 11.39 27.66 -17.38
C MET A 174 11.67 28.95 -18.14
N ALA A 175 10.63 29.72 -18.48
CA ALA A 175 10.81 31.04 -19.06
C ALA A 175 11.51 31.99 -18.07
N THR A 176 12.76 32.29 -18.36
CA THR A 176 13.57 33.28 -17.64
C THR A 176 14.28 34.15 -18.66
N TYR A 177 14.50 35.42 -18.34
CA TYR A 177 15.22 36.33 -19.23
C TYR A 177 16.72 36.05 -19.13
N LEU A 178 17.31 35.55 -20.20
CA LEU A 178 18.73 35.25 -20.28
C LEU A 178 19.49 36.50 -20.73
N ARG A 179 20.41 36.98 -19.88
CA ARG A 179 21.22 38.19 -20.16
C ARG A 179 22.38 37.91 -21.12
N GLN A 180 22.63 36.64 -21.44
CA GLN A 180 23.68 36.18 -22.32
C GLN A 180 23.18 35.00 -23.16
N PRO A 181 23.70 34.81 -24.38
CA PRO A 181 23.44 33.62 -25.19
C PRO A 181 23.74 32.35 -24.38
N THR A 182 22.74 31.48 -24.17
CA THR A 182 22.86 30.30 -23.30
C THR A 182 22.57 29.02 -24.09
N TYR A 183 23.20 27.90 -23.70
CA TYR A 183 23.02 26.59 -24.34
C TYR A 183 22.27 25.61 -23.43
N CYS A 184 21.56 24.66 -24.03
CA CYS A 184 20.85 23.62 -23.31
C CYS A 184 21.81 22.66 -22.60
N SER A 185 21.57 22.37 -21.32
CA SER A 185 22.34 21.37 -20.56
C SER A 185 22.15 19.93 -21.07
N HIS A 186 21.05 19.64 -21.78
CA HIS A 186 20.72 18.30 -22.27
C HIS A 186 21.25 18.03 -23.68
N CYS A 187 20.99 18.91 -24.67
CA CYS A 187 21.48 18.74 -26.05
C CYS A 187 22.65 19.63 -26.45
N ARG A 188 23.06 20.60 -25.62
CA ARG A 188 24.08 21.62 -25.95
C ARG A 188 23.76 22.47 -27.18
N GLU A 189 22.51 22.49 -27.61
CA GLU A 189 22.04 23.41 -28.65
C GLU A 189 21.73 24.80 -28.06
N PHE A 190 21.78 25.80 -28.92
CA PHE A 190 21.56 27.20 -28.55
C PHE A 190 20.10 27.46 -28.14
N ILE A 191 19.88 28.16 -27.03
CA ILE A 191 18.55 28.54 -26.53
C ILE A 191 18.39 30.06 -26.68
N TRP A 192 17.28 30.49 -27.29
CA TRP A 192 16.89 31.89 -27.43
C TRP A 192 15.46 32.12 -26.89
#